data_AF-A0A942KKL9-F1
#
_entry.id   AF-A0A942KKL9-F1
#
_cell.length_a   1.000
_cell.length_b   1.000
_cell.length_c   1.000
_cell.angle_alpha   90.00
_cell.angle_beta   90.00
_cell.angle_gamma   90.00
#
_symmetry.space_group_name_H-M   'P 1'
#
loop_
_entity.id
_entity.type
_entity.pdbx_description
1 polymer ?
#
loop_
_entity_poly.entity_id
_entity_poly.type
_entity_poly.pdbx_seq_one_letter_code
_entity_poly.pdbx_strand_id
1 'polypeptide(L)'
;KWFYERARGQYLQKQMRMTAGEKKKFLLQNPKNQLITKTDLAKVRNTWQGLPYIVSRGAQTNFAEFAKTTNDEWEASDDGLVFNEKYFQESVALVLIFRYSELMVPHQSWYSQGYRANIVTYTIALFHMLIQKQFPGMDLDLMNIWTRQNVPDAVANALTHLSELVYDKLTDPQRGVENVTQWCKQEGCWKSVQCIEYRLSPEIEACLIGREERKAAEREAKADQRIVSDSEIMTKIIEISQTQWQNALGFATSRRIIMPDEHTALRIACQIPQKMPTPVQCKKLLVVLERLQEEGFKL
;
A
#
# COMPACT_ATOMS: atom_id res chain seq x y z
N LYS A 1 -8.47 9.35 11.71
CA LYS A 1 -8.50 8.33 10.64
C LYS A 1 -7.39 8.65 9.67
N TRP A 2 -6.70 7.62 9.18
CA TRP A 2 -5.66 7.81 8.17
C TRP A 2 -6.27 8.20 6.84
N PHE A 3 -5.64 9.16 6.16
CA PHE A 3 -6.05 9.66 4.87
C PHE A 3 -4.96 9.35 3.85
N TYR A 4 -5.29 8.56 2.83
CA TYR A 4 -4.39 8.30 1.72
C TYR A 4 -4.65 9.28 0.56
N GLU A 5 -3.68 10.16 0.31
CA GLU A 5 -3.69 11.10 -0.81
C GLU A 5 -3.14 10.42 -2.07
N ARG A 6 -4.07 9.88 -2.87
CA ARG A 6 -3.77 9.20 -4.15
C ARG A 6 -3.29 10.20 -5.22
N ALA A 7 -3.88 11.38 -5.25
CA ALA A 7 -3.52 12.47 -6.16
C ALA A 7 -3.06 13.70 -5.38
N ARG A 8 -1.95 14.32 -5.81
CA ARG A 8 -1.33 15.46 -5.12
C ARG A 8 -2.36 16.57 -4.87
N GLY A 9 -2.48 16.99 -3.62
CA GLY A 9 -3.38 18.06 -3.20
C GLY A 9 -4.84 17.64 -2.96
N GLN A 10 -5.20 16.36 -3.09
CA GLN A 10 -6.57 15.90 -2.83
C GLN A 10 -7.06 16.25 -1.42
N TYR A 11 -6.17 16.19 -0.42
CA TYR A 11 -6.50 16.52 0.96
C TYR A 11 -6.80 18.02 1.13
N LEU A 12 -6.07 18.89 0.43
CA LEU A 12 -6.31 20.33 0.43
C LEU A 12 -7.57 20.69 -0.37
N GLN A 13 -7.77 20.06 -1.53
CA GLN A 13 -8.93 20.27 -2.39
C GLN A 13 -10.25 19.94 -1.68
N LYS A 14 -10.29 18.84 -0.89
CA LYS A 14 -11.46 18.52 -0.06
C LYS A 14 -11.81 19.63 0.93
N GLN A 15 -10.82 20.34 1.46
CA GLN A 15 -11.02 21.44 2.42
C GLN A 15 -11.42 22.76 1.77
N MET A 16 -11.11 22.99 0.49
CA MET A 16 -11.37 24.28 -0.19
C MET A 16 -12.86 24.60 -0.30
N ARG A 17 -13.72 23.58 -0.33
CA ARG A 17 -15.18 23.72 -0.42
C ARG A 17 -15.87 23.69 0.95
N MET A 18 -15.11 23.56 2.04
CA MET A 18 -15.65 23.47 3.39
C MET A 18 -15.69 24.83 4.08
N THR A 19 -16.75 25.07 4.84
CA THR A 19 -16.81 26.18 5.80
C THR A 19 -15.76 26.01 6.91
N ALA A 20 -15.51 27.07 7.68
CA ALA A 20 -14.55 27.01 8.80
C ALA A 20 -14.90 25.91 9.82
N GLY A 21 -16.19 25.72 10.12
CA GLY A 21 -16.68 24.68 11.05
C GLY A 21 -16.47 23.27 10.50
N GLU A 22 -16.79 23.06 9.22
CA GLU A 22 -16.58 21.77 8.53
C GLU A 22 -15.09 21.43 8.41
N LYS A 23 -14.25 22.43 8.12
CA LYS A 23 -12.80 22.25 8.08
C LYS A 23 -12.23 21.85 9.44
N LYS A 24 -12.69 22.47 10.54
CA LYS A 24 -12.30 22.08 11.90
C LYS A 24 -12.68 20.63 12.20
N LYS A 25 -13.92 20.23 11.86
CA LYS A 25 -14.39 18.84 12.00
C LYS A 25 -13.58 17.87 11.14
N PHE A 26 -13.27 18.24 9.90
CA PHE A 26 -12.48 17.44 8.98
C PHE A 26 -11.06 17.19 9.49
N LEU A 27 -10.39 18.24 10.00
CA LEU A 27 -9.03 18.14 10.55
C LEU A 27 -8.97 17.33 11.86
N LEU A 28 -10.04 17.35 12.67
CA LEU A 28 -10.16 16.47 13.83
C LEU A 28 -10.29 15.00 13.42
N GLN A 29 -11.05 14.72 12.35
CA GLN A 29 -11.24 13.35 11.86
C GLN A 29 -10.08 12.82 11.03
N ASN A 30 -9.36 13.71 10.32
CA ASN A 30 -8.29 13.38 9.39
C ASN A 30 -7.08 14.28 9.71
N PRO A 31 -6.38 14.07 10.83
CA PRO A 31 -5.32 14.97 11.23
C PRO A 31 -4.12 14.88 10.26
N LYS A 32 -3.36 15.97 10.12
CA LYS A 32 -2.24 16.04 9.16
C LYS A 32 -1.16 15.00 9.42
N ASN A 33 -0.94 14.63 10.68
CA ASN A 33 -0.04 13.56 11.08
C ASN A 33 -0.61 12.15 10.81
N GLN A 34 -1.80 12.02 10.20
CA GLN A 34 -2.33 10.76 9.68
C GLN A 34 -2.58 10.84 8.16
N LEU A 35 -1.91 11.77 7.48
CA LEU A 35 -1.87 11.86 6.02
C LEU A 35 -0.72 11.02 5.47
N ILE A 36 -0.99 10.23 4.43
CA ILE A 36 0.01 9.48 3.65
C ILE A 36 -0.13 9.89 2.19
N THR A 37 0.96 10.28 1.55
CA THR A 37 1.00 10.52 0.10
C THR A 37 1.40 9.27 -0.66
N LYS A 38 1.14 9.22 -1.97
CA LYS A 38 1.64 8.13 -2.84
C LYS A 38 3.16 7.94 -2.78
N THR A 39 3.92 9.01 -2.57
CA THR A 39 5.38 8.96 -2.43
C THR A 39 5.82 8.44 -1.07
N ASP A 40 5.05 8.71 -0.01
CA ASP A 40 5.29 8.09 1.31
C ASP A 40 5.06 6.59 1.23
N LEU A 41 3.95 6.17 0.59
CA LEU A 41 3.62 4.77 0.40
C LEU A 41 4.73 4.02 -0.35
N ALA A 42 5.18 4.58 -1.48
CA ALA A 42 6.29 4.03 -2.25
C ALA A 42 7.59 3.97 -1.45
N LYS A 43 7.89 4.99 -0.64
CA LYS A 43 9.12 5.04 0.20
C LYS A 43 9.13 3.88 1.19
N VAL A 44 8.05 3.70 1.93
CA VAL A 44 8.02 2.70 3.01
C VAL A 44 7.94 1.27 2.46
N ARG A 45 7.18 1.05 1.37
CA ARG A 45 7.04 -0.27 0.75
C ARG A 45 8.33 -0.72 0.07
N ASN A 46 8.97 0.12 -0.74
CA ASN A 46 10.25 -0.24 -1.36
C ASN A 46 11.37 -0.42 -0.33
N THR A 47 11.36 0.37 0.76
CA THR A 47 12.31 0.14 1.85
C THR A 47 12.10 -1.23 2.49
N TRP A 48 10.85 -1.58 2.80
CA TRP A 48 10.52 -2.88 3.38
C TRP A 48 10.87 -4.03 2.45
N GLN A 49 10.78 -3.84 1.13
CA GLN A 49 11.23 -4.81 0.12
C GLN A 49 12.76 -4.90 -0.03
N GLY A 50 13.55 -4.18 0.77
CA GLY A 50 15.01 -4.24 0.70
C GLY A 50 15.60 -3.43 -0.46
N LEU A 51 14.93 -2.35 -0.87
CA LEU A 51 15.39 -1.45 -1.95
C LEU A 51 15.80 -0.04 -1.43
N PRO A 52 16.59 0.09 -0.34
CA PRO A 52 16.93 1.40 0.21
C PRO A 52 17.78 2.26 -0.75
N TYR A 53 18.50 1.62 -1.67
CA TYR A 53 19.26 2.30 -2.72
C TYR A 53 18.37 2.94 -3.79
N ILE A 54 17.22 2.34 -4.11
CA ILE A 54 16.22 2.94 -5.01
C ILE A 54 15.54 4.12 -4.32
N VAL A 55 15.18 3.97 -3.05
CA VAL A 55 14.59 5.04 -2.23
C VAL A 55 15.53 6.26 -2.18
N SER A 56 16.83 6.01 -2.03
CA SER A 56 17.87 7.04 -2.00
C SER A 56 18.09 7.78 -3.33
N ARG A 57 17.54 7.30 -4.46
CA ARG A 57 17.56 8.01 -5.76
C ARG A 57 16.56 9.15 -5.83
N GLY A 58 15.63 9.24 -4.87
CA GLY A 58 14.67 10.31 -4.75
C GLY A 58 13.23 9.88 -5.06
N ALA A 59 12.27 10.72 -4.67
CA ALA A 59 10.86 10.35 -4.63
C ALA A 59 10.26 9.95 -5.99
N GLN A 60 10.69 10.59 -7.09
CA GLN A 60 10.18 10.29 -8.43
C GLN A 60 10.64 8.91 -8.91
N THR A 61 11.96 8.65 -8.89
CA THR A 61 12.54 7.36 -9.26
C THR A 61 12.00 6.24 -8.38
N ASN A 62 11.91 6.47 -7.07
CA ASN A 62 11.36 5.49 -6.16
C ASN A 62 9.87 5.18 -6.44
N PHE A 63 9.07 6.20 -6.73
CA PHE A 63 7.66 6.00 -7.08
C PHE A 63 7.50 5.25 -8.40
N ALA A 64 8.37 5.51 -9.40
CA ALA A 64 8.34 4.78 -10.66
C ALA A 64 8.61 3.27 -10.46
N GLU A 65 9.60 2.92 -9.65
CA GLU A 65 9.86 1.51 -9.30
C GLU A 65 8.68 0.89 -8.55
N PHE A 66 8.14 1.59 -7.55
CA PHE A 66 6.98 1.12 -6.80
C PHE A 66 5.77 0.88 -7.70
N ALA A 67 5.48 1.80 -8.62
CA ALA A 67 4.36 1.70 -9.54
C ALA A 67 4.52 0.50 -10.49
N LYS A 68 5.74 0.27 -10.99
CA LYS A 68 6.05 -0.90 -11.80
C LYS A 68 5.79 -2.20 -11.03
N THR A 69 6.40 -2.37 -9.86
CA THR A 69 6.22 -3.58 -9.04
C THR A 69 4.75 -3.80 -8.65
N THR A 70 4.03 -2.74 -8.30
CA THR A 70 2.61 -2.81 -7.96
C THR A 70 1.76 -3.26 -9.16
N ASN A 71 2.09 -2.79 -10.37
CA ASN A 71 1.41 -3.20 -11.59
C ASN A 71 1.67 -4.67 -11.92
N ASP A 72 2.93 -5.10 -11.80
CA ASP A 72 3.32 -6.50 -12.01
C ASP A 72 2.60 -7.43 -10.99
N GLU A 73 2.53 -7.02 -9.71
CA GLU A 73 1.79 -7.74 -8.66
C GLU A 73 0.27 -7.76 -8.90
N TRP A 74 -0.29 -6.66 -9.43
CA TRP A 74 -1.71 -6.57 -9.79
C TRP A 74 -2.06 -7.57 -10.89
N GLU A 75 -1.29 -7.54 -11.98
CA GLU A 75 -1.48 -8.40 -13.15
C GLU A 75 -1.27 -9.88 -12.82
N ALA A 76 -0.34 -10.20 -11.91
CA ALA A 76 -0.13 -11.55 -11.42
C ALA A 76 -1.25 -12.04 -10.46
N SER A 77 -2.08 -11.14 -9.94
CA SER A 77 -3.18 -11.51 -9.06
C SER A 77 -4.47 -11.73 -9.85
N ASP A 78 -4.94 -12.98 -9.90
CA ASP A 78 -6.14 -13.38 -10.66
C ASP A 78 -7.43 -12.60 -10.28
N ASP A 79 -7.47 -11.99 -9.10
CA ASP A 79 -8.66 -11.32 -8.57
C ASP A 79 -8.45 -9.88 -8.08
N GLY A 80 -7.24 -9.31 -8.19
CA GLY A 80 -6.94 -7.96 -7.71
C GLY A 80 -7.12 -7.77 -6.19
N LEU A 81 -7.34 -8.83 -5.41
CA LEU A 81 -7.67 -8.71 -3.98
C LEU A 81 -6.43 -8.51 -3.10
N VAL A 82 -5.24 -8.45 -3.70
CA VAL A 82 -3.97 -8.25 -3.00
C VAL A 82 -3.87 -6.84 -2.40
N PHE A 83 -4.39 -5.82 -3.08
CA PHE A 83 -4.44 -4.45 -2.55
C PHE A 83 -5.78 -4.19 -1.85
N ASN A 84 -5.87 -4.67 -0.62
CA ASN A 84 -7.05 -4.56 0.24
C ASN A 84 -6.79 -3.66 1.46
N GLU A 85 -7.77 -3.58 2.37
CA GLU A 85 -7.65 -2.82 3.62
C GLU A 85 -6.45 -3.28 4.47
N LYS A 86 -6.16 -4.58 4.56
CA LYS A 86 -4.97 -5.09 5.27
C LYS A 86 -3.68 -4.54 4.66
N TYR A 87 -3.55 -4.54 3.32
CA TYR A 87 -2.40 -3.92 2.65
C TYR A 87 -2.27 -2.42 3.01
N PHE A 88 -3.38 -1.69 3.07
CA PHE A 88 -3.34 -0.29 3.48
C PHE A 88 -2.87 -0.14 4.95
N GLN A 89 -3.41 -0.94 5.86
CA GLN A 89 -3.08 -0.91 7.29
C GLN A 89 -1.63 -1.28 7.57
N GLU A 90 -1.10 -2.32 6.91
CA GLU A 90 0.32 -2.68 6.98
C GLU A 90 1.22 -1.56 6.44
N SER A 91 0.80 -0.90 5.37
CA SER A 91 1.54 0.25 4.84
C SER A 91 1.61 1.39 5.86
N VAL A 92 0.52 1.62 6.60
CA VAL A 92 0.51 2.62 7.67
C VAL A 92 1.43 2.21 8.82
N ALA A 93 1.46 0.94 9.20
CA ALA A 93 2.40 0.44 10.21
C ALA A 93 3.85 0.73 9.80
N LEU A 94 4.21 0.53 8.53
CA LEU A 94 5.52 0.93 8.01
C LEU A 94 5.74 2.45 8.08
N VAL A 95 4.72 3.27 7.83
CA VAL A 95 4.80 4.74 8.02
C VAL A 95 5.06 5.11 9.48
N LEU A 96 4.44 4.40 10.44
CA LEU A 96 4.70 4.61 11.87
C LEU A 96 6.14 4.30 12.23
N ILE A 97 6.68 3.16 11.76
CA ILE A 97 8.09 2.80 11.93
C ILE A 97 9.01 3.87 11.33
N PHE A 98 8.72 4.31 10.11
CA PHE A 98 9.47 5.37 9.45
C PHE A 98 9.49 6.67 10.23
N ARG A 99 8.34 7.12 10.71
CA ARG A 99 8.21 8.37 11.45
C ARG A 99 8.89 8.29 12.82
N TYR A 100 8.79 7.14 13.49
CA TYR A 100 9.55 6.86 14.69
C TYR A 100 11.05 7.00 14.44
N SER A 101 11.59 6.30 13.43
CA SER A 101 13.02 6.34 13.11
C SER A 101 13.49 7.72 12.64
N GLU A 102 12.67 8.41 11.84
CA GLU A 102 12.92 9.79 11.42
C GLU A 102 13.00 10.72 12.64
N LEU A 103 12.15 10.54 13.66
CA LEU A 103 12.20 11.34 14.89
C LEU A 103 13.38 10.95 15.78
N MET A 104 13.65 9.65 15.93
CA MET A 104 14.63 9.10 16.87
C MET A 104 16.09 9.39 16.47
N VAL A 105 16.44 9.26 15.18
CA VAL A 105 17.83 9.39 14.70
C VAL A 105 18.47 10.74 15.07
N PRO A 106 17.81 11.90 14.87
CA PRO A 106 18.38 13.19 15.27
C PRO A 106 18.69 13.37 16.76
N HIS A 107 18.13 12.52 17.63
CA HIS A 107 18.33 12.58 19.07
C HIS A 107 19.46 11.67 19.57
N GLN A 108 20.10 10.92 18.67
CA GLN A 108 21.22 10.04 19.03
C GLN A 108 22.52 10.81 19.19
N SER A 109 23.36 10.40 20.13
CA SER A 109 24.65 11.07 20.45
C SER A 109 25.65 11.01 19.30
N TRP A 110 25.65 9.94 18.51
CA TRP A 110 26.53 9.76 17.34
C TRP A 110 26.08 10.55 16.11
N TYR A 111 24.86 11.11 16.10
CA TYR A 111 24.33 11.75 14.90
C TYR A 111 24.93 13.14 14.67
N SER A 112 25.89 13.21 13.75
CA SER A 112 26.65 14.42 13.42
C SER A 112 25.95 15.39 12.44
N GLN A 113 24.63 15.26 12.25
CA GLN A 113 23.84 15.93 11.19
C GLN A 113 24.14 15.43 9.76
N GLY A 114 23.10 15.35 8.92
CA GLY A 114 23.18 14.89 7.53
C GLY A 114 22.73 13.44 7.34
N TYR A 115 22.40 13.06 6.10
CA TYR A 115 22.05 11.69 5.67
C TYR A 115 20.89 11.00 6.40
N ARG A 116 20.13 11.68 7.27
CA ARG A 116 18.98 11.13 8.01
C ARG A 116 18.06 10.25 7.17
N ALA A 117 17.66 10.72 5.98
CA ALA A 117 16.78 9.96 5.11
C ALA A 117 17.41 8.63 4.65
N ASN A 118 18.72 8.62 4.37
CA ASN A 118 19.47 7.42 4.00
C ASN A 118 19.64 6.48 5.19
N ILE A 119 20.03 7.00 6.36
CA ILE A 119 20.18 6.20 7.59
C ILE A 119 18.88 5.48 7.89
N VAL A 120 17.74 6.20 7.90
CA VAL A 120 16.43 5.61 8.22
C VAL A 120 16.04 4.50 7.23
N THR A 121 16.13 4.73 5.92
CA THR A 121 15.72 3.71 4.94
C THR A 121 16.62 2.47 5.01
N TYR A 122 17.94 2.65 5.12
CA TYR A 122 18.87 1.52 5.23
C TYR A 122 18.70 0.75 6.55
N THR A 123 18.44 1.45 7.67
CA THR A 123 18.16 0.83 8.97
C THR A 123 16.93 -0.07 8.92
N ILE A 124 15.82 0.43 8.38
CA ILE A 124 14.56 -0.32 8.33
C ILE A 124 14.68 -1.52 7.37
N ALA A 125 15.34 -1.33 6.22
CA ALA A 125 15.61 -2.43 5.28
C ALA A 125 16.49 -3.52 5.91
N LEU A 126 17.56 -3.12 6.60
CA LEU A 126 18.45 -4.05 7.33
C LEU A 126 17.70 -4.79 8.43
N PHE A 127 16.90 -4.07 9.22
CA PHE A 127 16.09 -4.65 10.29
C PHE A 127 15.17 -5.76 9.78
N HIS A 128 14.41 -5.51 8.71
CA HIS A 128 13.54 -6.52 8.12
C HIS A 128 14.34 -7.72 7.56
N MET A 129 15.48 -7.48 6.89
CA MET A 129 16.35 -8.57 6.45
C MET A 129 16.86 -9.43 7.61
N LEU A 130 17.22 -8.81 8.74
CA LEU A 130 17.69 -9.53 9.93
C LEU A 130 16.57 -10.36 10.56
N ILE A 131 15.32 -9.89 10.58
CA ILE A 131 14.16 -10.71 10.98
C ILE A 131 14.08 -11.96 10.11
N GLN A 132 14.07 -11.79 8.79
CA GLN A 132 13.96 -12.91 7.84
C GLN A 132 15.11 -13.92 7.98
N LYS A 133 16.33 -13.43 8.27
CA LYS A 133 17.53 -14.26 8.45
C LYS A 133 17.56 -15.01 9.78
N GLN A 134 17.12 -14.37 10.87
CA GLN A 134 17.26 -14.90 12.23
C GLN A 134 16.02 -15.67 12.71
N PHE A 135 14.84 -15.40 12.15
CA PHE A 135 13.58 -16.03 12.49
C PHE A 135 12.89 -16.62 11.24
N PRO A 136 13.43 -17.71 10.66
CA PRO A 136 12.90 -18.28 9.43
C PRO A 136 11.42 -18.66 9.55
N GLY A 137 10.61 -18.21 8.59
CA GLY A 137 9.17 -18.47 8.61
C GLY A 137 8.35 -17.51 9.50
N MET A 138 8.98 -16.48 10.05
CA MET A 138 8.31 -15.37 10.73
C MET A 138 8.57 -14.04 10.00
N ASP A 139 7.72 -13.05 10.26
CA ASP A 139 7.90 -11.67 9.81
C ASP A 139 7.38 -10.73 10.91
N LEU A 140 7.65 -9.43 10.82
CA LEU A 140 7.11 -8.45 11.76
C LEU A 140 5.58 -8.40 11.69
N ASP A 141 4.91 -8.45 12.84
CA ASP A 141 3.46 -8.27 12.91
C ASP A 141 3.08 -6.79 12.72
N LEU A 142 3.01 -6.36 11.46
CA LEU A 142 2.59 -5.02 11.07
C LEU A 142 1.15 -4.72 11.48
N MET A 143 0.29 -5.73 11.59
CA MET A 143 -1.10 -5.55 12.01
C MET A 143 -1.21 -5.20 13.49
N ASN A 144 -0.32 -5.73 14.33
CA ASN A 144 -0.20 -5.34 15.73
C ASN A 144 0.21 -3.87 15.87
N ILE A 145 1.22 -3.44 15.11
CA ILE A 145 1.70 -2.04 15.09
C ILE A 145 0.60 -1.09 14.62
N TRP A 146 -0.11 -1.46 13.55
CA TRP A 146 -1.29 -0.72 13.09
C TRP A 146 -2.36 -0.63 14.19
N THR A 147 -2.72 -1.74 14.83
CA THR A 147 -3.80 -1.76 15.83
C THR A 147 -3.45 -0.89 17.04
N ARG A 148 -2.20 -0.95 17.50
CA ARG A 148 -1.70 -0.14 18.64
C ARG A 148 -1.39 1.30 18.25
N GLN A 149 -1.27 1.61 16.96
CA GLN A 149 -0.82 2.90 16.43
C GLN A 149 0.53 3.36 17.02
N ASN A 150 1.39 2.42 17.39
CA ASN A 150 2.66 2.68 18.04
C ASN A 150 3.70 1.60 17.71
N VAL A 151 4.97 1.98 17.69
CA VAL A 151 6.11 1.06 17.50
C VAL A 151 6.42 0.39 18.84
N PRO A 152 6.46 -0.96 18.92
CA PRO A 152 6.84 -1.67 20.14
C PRO A 152 8.27 -1.37 20.59
N ASP A 153 8.53 -1.39 21.90
CA ASP A 153 9.85 -1.07 22.47
C ASP A 153 10.98 -1.97 21.93
N ALA A 154 10.71 -3.26 21.74
CA ALA A 154 11.70 -4.19 21.15
C ALA A 154 12.10 -3.77 19.73
N VAL A 155 11.15 -3.30 18.93
CA VAL A 155 11.39 -2.79 17.56
C VAL A 155 12.14 -1.46 17.63
N ALA A 156 11.70 -0.55 18.50
CA ALA A 156 12.32 0.75 18.74
C ALA A 156 13.80 0.64 19.14
N ASN A 157 14.12 -0.25 20.08
CA ASN A 157 15.47 -0.52 20.55
C ASN A 157 16.36 -1.09 19.43
N ALA A 158 15.83 -2.06 18.67
CA ALA A 158 16.55 -2.63 17.52
C ALA A 158 16.87 -1.56 16.46
N LEU A 159 15.90 -0.72 16.10
CA LEU A 159 16.09 0.36 15.13
C LEU A 159 17.10 1.40 15.63
N THR A 160 17.10 1.69 16.93
CA THR A 160 18.06 2.63 17.56
C THR A 160 19.49 2.13 17.39
N HIS A 161 19.78 0.90 17.81
CA HIS A 161 21.13 0.33 17.69
C HIS A 161 21.56 0.11 16.23
N LEU A 162 20.66 -0.40 15.39
CA LEU A 162 20.98 -0.59 13.97
C LEU A 162 21.28 0.72 13.26
N SER A 163 20.64 1.83 13.66
CA SER A 163 20.84 3.11 12.97
C SER A 163 22.26 3.68 13.14
N GLU A 164 22.91 3.40 14.27
CA GLU A 164 24.33 3.72 14.49
C GLU A 164 25.23 2.88 13.57
N LEU A 165 25.05 1.56 13.59
CA LEU A 165 25.83 0.64 12.76
C LEU A 165 25.69 0.96 11.26
N VAL A 166 24.47 1.33 10.84
CA VAL A 166 24.21 1.78 9.48
C VAL A 166 24.91 3.09 9.20
N TYR A 167 24.84 4.08 10.10
CA TYR A 167 25.56 5.35 9.93
C TYR A 167 27.06 5.14 9.72
N ASP A 168 27.69 4.32 10.56
CA ASP A 168 29.12 3.97 10.44
C ASP A 168 29.41 3.34 9.08
N LYS A 169 28.55 2.41 8.64
CA LYS A 169 28.74 1.73 7.35
C LYS A 169 28.52 2.65 6.15
N LEU A 170 27.59 3.60 6.24
CA LEU A 170 27.34 4.59 5.18
C LEU A 170 28.46 5.62 5.08
N THR A 171 29.13 5.93 6.19
CA THR A 171 30.18 6.94 6.29
C THR A 171 31.60 6.37 6.35
N ASP A 172 31.73 5.03 6.25
CA ASP A 172 32.99 4.30 6.23
C ASP A 172 33.97 4.90 5.19
N PRO A 173 35.18 5.34 5.60
CA PRO A 173 36.19 5.88 4.68
C PRO A 173 36.61 4.91 3.57
N GLN A 174 36.43 3.59 3.74
CA GLN A 174 36.77 2.57 2.75
C GLN A 174 35.66 2.32 1.72
N ARG A 175 34.56 3.10 1.75
CA ARG A 175 33.47 3.00 0.78
C ARG A 175 33.94 3.27 -0.66
N GLY A 176 33.27 2.66 -1.63
CA GLY A 176 33.61 2.79 -3.06
C GLY A 176 33.27 4.14 -3.70
N VAL A 177 32.51 5.01 -3.02
CA VAL A 177 32.13 6.34 -3.52
C VAL A 177 32.26 7.37 -2.41
N GLU A 178 33.08 8.40 -2.63
CA GLU A 178 33.41 9.41 -1.61
C GLU A 178 32.16 10.16 -1.11
N ASN A 179 31.28 10.59 -1.99
CA ASN A 179 30.04 11.27 -1.59
C ASN A 179 29.01 10.27 -1.04
N VAL A 180 28.69 10.37 0.26
CA VAL A 180 27.78 9.45 0.96
C VAL A 180 26.39 9.38 0.30
N THR A 181 25.82 10.50 -0.16
CA THR A 181 24.49 10.48 -0.80
C THR A 181 24.49 9.79 -2.16
N GLN A 182 25.61 9.86 -2.91
CA GLN A 182 25.75 9.11 -4.16
C GLN A 182 26.05 7.63 -3.89
N TRP A 183 26.84 7.34 -2.85
CA TRP A 183 27.07 5.98 -2.39
C TRP A 183 25.76 5.28 -2.06
N CYS A 184 24.87 5.94 -1.30
CA CYS A 184 23.57 5.40 -0.91
C CYS A 184 22.63 5.10 -2.10
N LYS A 185 22.90 5.58 -3.32
CA LYS A 185 22.10 5.26 -4.52
C LYS A 185 22.56 3.99 -5.25
N GLN A 186 23.70 3.45 -4.85
CA GLN A 186 24.31 2.27 -5.45
C GLN A 186 23.89 1.01 -4.71
N GLU A 187 23.62 -0.06 -5.46
CA GLU A 187 23.30 -1.37 -4.89
C GLU A 187 24.49 -1.93 -4.08
N GLY A 188 25.72 -1.57 -4.44
CA GLY A 188 26.92 -1.91 -3.67
C GLY A 188 26.89 -1.39 -2.22
N CYS A 189 26.25 -0.25 -1.98
CA CYS A 189 26.04 0.27 -0.63
C CYS A 189 25.12 -0.64 0.18
N TRP A 190 24.04 -1.09 -0.44
CA TRP A 190 23.14 -2.05 0.19
C TRP A 190 23.85 -3.36 0.52
N LYS A 191 24.61 -3.93 -0.42
CA LYS A 191 25.44 -5.12 -0.16
C LYS A 191 26.39 -4.94 1.01
N SER A 192 27.03 -3.78 1.12
CA SER A 192 27.92 -3.43 2.23
C SER A 192 27.17 -3.38 3.57
N VAL A 193 25.98 -2.79 3.62
CA VAL A 193 25.13 -2.71 4.82
C VAL A 193 24.58 -4.09 5.22
N GLN A 194 24.29 -4.97 4.27
CA GLN A 194 23.84 -6.34 4.55
C GLN A 194 24.91 -7.19 5.24
N CYS A 195 26.19 -6.80 5.16
CA CYS A 195 27.29 -7.45 5.88
C CYS A 195 27.39 -7.05 7.36
N ILE A 196 26.54 -6.13 7.86
CA ILE A 196 26.52 -5.79 9.28
C ILE A 196 26.06 -7.01 10.09
N GLU A 197 26.93 -7.46 11.00
CA GLU A 197 26.62 -8.53 11.94
C GLU A 197 25.92 -7.95 13.17
N TYR A 198 24.65 -8.30 13.33
CA TYR A 198 23.85 -7.87 14.47
C TYR A 198 22.86 -8.96 14.85
N ARG A 199 22.78 -9.29 16.15
CA ARG A 199 21.79 -10.24 16.68
C ARG A 199 20.63 -9.47 17.29
N LEU A 200 19.42 -9.74 16.81
CA LEU A 200 18.21 -9.14 17.38
C LEU A 200 17.99 -9.67 18.80
N SER A 201 17.51 -8.80 19.70
CA SER A 201 17.09 -9.21 21.05
C SER A 201 16.02 -10.29 20.95
N PRO A 202 16.01 -11.34 21.81
CA PRO A 202 14.94 -12.32 21.86
C PRO A 202 13.55 -11.71 22.06
N GLU A 203 13.47 -10.52 22.67
CA GLU A 203 12.22 -9.76 22.87
C GLU A 203 11.53 -9.42 21.53
N ILE A 204 12.28 -9.41 20.41
CA ILE A 204 11.70 -9.14 19.09
C ILE A 204 10.69 -10.22 18.69
N GLU A 205 10.86 -11.45 19.16
CA GLU A 205 10.01 -12.60 18.81
C GLU A 205 8.55 -12.36 19.18
N ALA A 206 8.29 -11.64 20.28
CA ALA A 206 6.95 -11.23 20.71
C ALA A 206 6.28 -10.21 19.77
N CYS A 207 7.04 -9.61 18.83
CA CYS A 207 6.55 -8.69 17.81
C CYS A 207 6.41 -9.36 16.43
N LEU A 208 6.70 -10.66 16.31
CA LEU A 208 6.66 -11.38 15.04
C LEU A 208 5.36 -12.18 14.89
N ILE A 209 4.99 -12.45 13.65
CA ILE A 209 3.88 -13.32 13.26
C ILE A 209 4.40 -14.48 12.41
N GLY A 210 3.86 -15.67 12.66
CA GLY A 210 4.22 -16.88 11.91
C GLY A 210 3.65 -16.87 10.48
N ARG A 211 4.32 -17.55 9.55
CA ARG A 211 3.91 -17.65 8.14
C ARG A 211 2.47 -18.14 7.96
N GLU A 212 2.04 -19.14 8.71
CA GLU A 212 0.70 -19.71 8.56
C GLU A 212 -0.38 -18.77 9.10
N GLU A 213 -0.15 -18.12 10.23
CA GLU A 213 -1.04 -17.07 10.77
C GLU A 213 -1.15 -15.89 9.81
N ARG A 214 -0.03 -15.44 9.26
CA ARG A 214 -0.01 -14.39 8.23
C ARG A 214 -0.82 -14.78 6.99
N LYS A 215 -0.64 -16.00 6.47
CA LYS A 215 -1.41 -16.50 5.32
C LYS A 215 -2.90 -16.59 5.64
N ALA A 216 -3.27 -16.98 6.85
CA ALA A 216 -4.67 -17.01 7.28
C ALA A 216 -5.27 -15.60 7.27
N ALA A 217 -4.57 -14.61 7.85
CA ALA A 217 -4.99 -13.21 7.83
C ALA A 217 -5.06 -12.63 6.39
N GLU A 218 -4.16 -13.03 5.49
CA GLU A 218 -4.21 -12.65 4.08
C GLU A 218 -5.43 -13.23 3.36
N ARG A 219 -5.82 -14.48 3.65
CA ARG A 219 -7.02 -15.11 3.08
C ARG A 219 -8.30 -14.42 3.57
N GLU A 220 -8.37 -14.13 4.85
CA GLU A 220 -9.50 -13.41 5.46
C GLU A 220 -9.65 -12.01 4.84
N ALA A 221 -8.55 -11.24 4.76
CA ALA A 221 -8.57 -9.91 4.15
C ALA A 221 -9.00 -9.94 2.67
N LYS A 222 -8.62 -10.98 1.91
CA LYS A 222 -9.10 -11.18 0.53
C LYS A 222 -10.59 -11.50 0.49
N ALA A 223 -11.10 -12.33 1.40
CA ALA A 223 -12.52 -12.66 1.48
C ALA A 223 -13.36 -11.40 1.78
N ASP A 224 -12.92 -10.58 2.72
CA ASP A 224 -13.56 -9.29 3.05
C ASP A 224 -13.54 -8.33 1.87
N GLN A 225 -12.39 -8.18 1.21
CA GLN A 225 -12.26 -7.33 0.03
C GLN A 225 -13.19 -7.78 -1.11
N ARG A 226 -13.36 -9.09 -1.29
CA ARG A 226 -14.29 -9.63 -2.29
C ARG A 226 -15.74 -9.22 -1.99
N ILE A 227 -16.16 -9.28 -0.73
CA ILE A 227 -17.51 -8.86 -0.31
C ILE A 227 -17.71 -7.36 -0.59
N VAL A 228 -16.73 -6.52 -0.23
CA VAL A 228 -16.78 -5.08 -0.48
C VAL A 228 -16.86 -4.79 -1.98
N SER A 229 -15.97 -5.38 -2.78
CA SER A 229 -15.94 -5.19 -4.24
C SER A 229 -17.25 -5.67 -4.90
N ASP A 230 -17.79 -6.82 -4.49
CA ASP A 230 -19.07 -7.31 -4.99
C ASP A 230 -20.22 -6.35 -4.64
N SER A 231 -20.21 -5.79 -3.43
CA SER A 231 -21.19 -4.78 -3.00
C SER A 231 -21.10 -3.49 -3.82
N GLU A 232 -19.90 -2.99 -4.10
CA GLU A 232 -19.70 -1.78 -4.91
C GLU A 232 -20.21 -1.97 -6.35
N ILE A 233 -19.93 -3.14 -6.94
CA ILE A 233 -20.40 -3.50 -8.28
C ILE A 233 -21.93 -3.58 -8.29
N MET A 234 -22.54 -4.25 -7.29
CA MET A 234 -24.00 -4.31 -7.19
C MET A 234 -24.63 -2.92 -7.09
N THR A 235 -24.10 -2.03 -6.25
CA THR A 235 -24.60 -0.66 -6.13
C THR A 235 -24.60 0.07 -7.48
N LYS A 236 -23.48 0.02 -8.22
CA LYS A 236 -23.39 0.64 -9.55
C LYS A 236 -24.44 0.10 -10.53
N ILE A 237 -24.70 -1.20 -10.51
CA ILE A 237 -25.67 -1.84 -11.40
C ILE A 237 -27.12 -1.43 -11.05
N ILE A 238 -27.40 -1.25 -9.75
CA ILE A 238 -28.73 -0.86 -9.26
C ILE A 238 -29.03 0.61 -9.52
N GLU A 239 -28.01 1.48 -9.53
CA GLU A 239 -28.16 2.90 -9.86
C GLU A 239 -28.59 3.14 -11.32
N ILE A 240 -28.38 2.16 -12.21
CA ILE A 240 -28.81 2.21 -13.60
C ILE A 240 -30.29 1.85 -13.68
N SER A 241 -31.09 2.76 -14.25
CA SER A 241 -32.54 2.60 -14.35
C SER A 241 -32.95 1.45 -15.27
N GLN A 242 -34.15 0.92 -15.03
CA GLN A 242 -34.74 -0.14 -15.85
C GLN A 242 -34.75 0.22 -17.35
N THR A 243 -35.12 1.46 -17.69
CA THR A 243 -35.16 1.95 -19.08
C THR A 243 -33.78 1.96 -19.73
N GLN A 244 -32.75 2.36 -18.98
CA GLN A 244 -31.36 2.34 -19.47
C GLN A 244 -30.89 0.91 -19.75
N TRP A 245 -31.25 -0.05 -18.90
CA TRP A 245 -30.95 -1.47 -19.14
C TRP A 245 -31.67 -2.02 -20.37
N GLN A 246 -32.92 -1.65 -20.60
CA GLN A 246 -33.66 -2.04 -21.80
C GLN A 246 -33.02 -1.47 -23.07
N ASN A 247 -32.60 -0.20 -23.02
CA ASN A 247 -31.86 0.43 -24.12
C ASN A 247 -30.53 -0.28 -24.38
N ALA A 248 -29.78 -0.62 -23.33
CA ALA A 248 -28.52 -1.35 -23.44
C ALA A 248 -28.72 -2.74 -24.07
N LEU A 249 -29.76 -3.47 -23.65
CA LEU A 249 -30.12 -4.77 -24.22
C LEU A 249 -30.52 -4.66 -25.71
N GLY A 250 -31.31 -3.64 -26.06
CA GLY A 250 -31.70 -3.37 -27.45
C GLY A 250 -30.49 -3.05 -28.34
N PHE A 251 -29.59 -2.18 -27.86
CA PHE A 251 -28.36 -1.84 -28.56
C PHE A 251 -27.47 -3.07 -28.75
N ALA A 252 -27.22 -3.82 -27.67
CA ALA A 252 -26.43 -5.05 -27.69
C ALA A 252 -26.95 -6.09 -28.69
N THR A 253 -28.27 -6.29 -28.73
CA THR A 253 -28.93 -7.26 -29.60
C THR A 253 -28.85 -6.83 -31.08
N SER A 254 -29.08 -5.55 -31.38
CA SER A 254 -29.01 -5.04 -32.76
C SER A 254 -27.61 -5.14 -33.36
N ARG A 255 -26.57 -4.96 -32.52
CA ARG A 255 -25.16 -5.07 -32.91
C ARG A 255 -24.63 -6.51 -32.89
N ARG A 256 -25.36 -7.48 -32.33
CA ARG A 256 -24.95 -8.88 -32.15
C ARG A 256 -23.63 -9.04 -31.38
N ILE A 257 -23.40 -8.19 -30.38
CA ILE A 257 -22.17 -8.11 -29.58
C ILE A 257 -22.34 -8.70 -28.17
N ILE A 258 -23.16 -9.74 -28.00
CA ILE A 258 -23.42 -10.37 -26.69
C ILE A 258 -23.48 -11.89 -26.79
N MET A 259 -22.95 -12.55 -25.76
CA MET A 259 -22.97 -13.99 -25.56
C MET A 259 -24.25 -14.44 -24.83
N PRO A 260 -24.64 -15.74 -24.90
CA PRO A 260 -25.90 -16.21 -24.31
C PRO A 260 -26.05 -15.99 -22.80
N ASP A 261 -24.96 -16.10 -22.05
CA ASP A 261 -24.89 -15.88 -20.61
C ASP A 261 -24.94 -14.38 -20.25
N GLU A 262 -24.30 -13.53 -21.04
CA GLU A 262 -24.38 -12.07 -20.94
C GLU A 262 -25.80 -11.56 -21.24
N HIS A 263 -26.45 -12.12 -22.27
CA HIS A 263 -27.84 -11.83 -22.59
C HIS A 263 -28.78 -12.20 -21.42
N THR A 264 -28.52 -13.32 -20.76
CA THR A 264 -29.27 -13.72 -19.55
C THR A 264 -29.09 -12.71 -18.42
N ALA A 265 -27.86 -12.22 -18.20
CA ALA A 265 -27.60 -11.20 -17.20
C ALA A 265 -28.31 -9.88 -17.52
N LEU A 266 -28.25 -9.41 -18.78
CA LEU A 266 -28.94 -8.19 -19.23
C LEU A 266 -30.46 -8.28 -19.05
N ARG A 267 -31.06 -9.44 -19.36
CA ARG A 267 -32.49 -9.67 -19.15
C ARG A 267 -32.89 -9.60 -17.67
N ILE A 268 -32.01 -10.03 -16.76
CA ILE A 268 -32.24 -9.90 -15.32
C ILE A 268 -32.10 -8.42 -14.90
N ALA A 269 -31.11 -7.70 -15.41
CA ALA A 269 -30.93 -6.27 -15.13
C ALA A 269 -32.15 -5.42 -15.56
N CYS A 270 -32.80 -5.78 -16.68
CA CYS A 270 -34.06 -5.16 -17.14
C CYS A 270 -35.26 -5.37 -16.20
N GLN A 271 -35.12 -6.18 -15.16
CA GLN A 271 -36.16 -6.48 -14.16
C GLN A 271 -35.85 -5.86 -12.79
N ILE A 272 -34.82 -5.01 -12.67
CA ILE A 272 -34.56 -4.25 -11.45
C ILE A 272 -35.72 -3.25 -11.24
N PRO A 273 -36.30 -3.15 -10.02
CA PRO A 273 -35.87 -3.78 -8.75
C PRO A 273 -36.53 -5.14 -8.42
N GLN A 274 -37.45 -5.65 -9.24
CA GLN A 274 -38.21 -6.88 -8.96
C GLN A 274 -37.33 -8.14 -8.92
N LYS A 275 -36.28 -8.20 -9.74
CA LYS A 275 -35.30 -9.28 -9.74
C LYS A 275 -33.90 -8.71 -9.75
N MET A 276 -33.11 -9.13 -8.76
CA MET A 276 -31.74 -8.65 -8.58
C MET A 276 -30.74 -9.60 -9.25
N PRO A 277 -29.77 -9.09 -10.02
CA PRO A 277 -28.66 -9.88 -10.52
C PRO A 277 -27.74 -10.31 -9.37
N THR A 278 -27.16 -11.51 -9.50
CA THR A 278 -26.12 -12.03 -8.60
C THR A 278 -24.79 -11.27 -8.79
N PRO A 279 -23.84 -11.32 -7.83
CA PRO A 279 -22.53 -10.67 -8.00
C PRO A 279 -21.78 -11.07 -9.27
N VAL A 280 -21.86 -12.35 -9.64
CA VAL A 280 -21.27 -12.88 -10.90
C VAL A 280 -21.94 -12.23 -12.12
N GLN A 281 -23.27 -12.07 -12.11
CA GLN A 281 -23.98 -11.40 -13.18
C GLN A 281 -23.66 -9.90 -13.21
N CYS A 282 -23.54 -9.23 -12.07
CA CYS A 282 -23.16 -7.82 -12.01
C CYS A 282 -21.77 -7.56 -12.59
N LYS A 283 -20.78 -8.43 -12.31
CA LYS A 283 -19.46 -8.38 -12.94
C LYS A 283 -19.55 -8.49 -14.46
N LYS A 284 -20.32 -9.46 -14.97
CA LYS A 284 -20.56 -9.60 -16.42
C LYS A 284 -21.24 -8.37 -17.02
N LEU A 285 -22.22 -7.80 -16.32
CA LEU A 285 -22.93 -6.61 -16.78
C LEU A 285 -22.00 -5.40 -16.91
N LEU A 286 -21.02 -5.23 -16.03
CA LEU A 286 -20.01 -4.16 -16.16
C LEU A 286 -19.16 -4.34 -17.42
N VAL A 287 -18.64 -5.54 -17.66
CA VAL A 287 -17.84 -5.85 -18.87
C VAL A 287 -18.67 -5.60 -20.13
N VAL A 288 -19.94 -6.01 -20.13
CA VAL A 288 -20.85 -5.75 -21.24
C VAL A 288 -21.06 -4.25 -21.42
N LEU A 289 -21.30 -3.48 -20.36
CA LEU A 289 -21.49 -2.03 -20.46
C LEU A 289 -20.28 -1.31 -21.02
N GLU A 290 -19.07 -1.66 -20.57
CA GLU A 290 -17.82 -1.09 -21.11
C GLU A 290 -17.71 -1.37 -22.61
N ARG A 291 -17.93 -2.63 -23.02
CA ARG A 291 -17.94 -3.02 -24.44
C ARG A 291 -19.00 -2.27 -25.25
N LEU A 292 -20.19 -2.06 -24.70
CA LEU A 292 -21.24 -1.29 -25.37
C LEU A 292 -20.83 0.19 -25.54
N GLN A 293 -20.19 0.78 -24.53
CA GLN A 293 -19.72 2.17 -24.57
C GLN A 293 -18.60 2.37 -25.60
N GLU A 294 -17.68 1.42 -25.73
CA GLU A 294 -16.66 1.40 -26.80
C GLU A 294 -17.28 1.39 -28.19
N GLU A 295 -18.41 0.69 -28.35
CA GLU A 295 -19.22 0.64 -29.58
C GLU A 295 -20.16 1.86 -29.76
N GLY A 296 -20.07 2.85 -28.88
CA GLY A 296 -20.79 4.13 -28.97
C GLY A 296 -22.13 4.19 -28.25
N PHE A 297 -22.48 3.19 -27.43
CA PHE A 297 -23.64 3.26 -26.54
C PHE A 297 -23.43 4.34 -25.47
N LYS A 298 -24.47 5.13 -25.21
CA LYS A 298 -24.47 6.14 -24.14
C LYS A 298 -25.54 5.78 -23.12
N LEU A 299 -25.11 5.71 -21.87
CA LEU A 299 -25.95 5.40 -20.72
C LEU A 299 -26.86 6.57 -20.37
#